data_AF-A0AAW0QRT2-F1
#
_entry.id   AF-A0AAW0QRT2-F1
#
_cell.length_a   1.000
_cell.length_b   1.000
_cell.length_c   1.000
_cell.angle_alpha   90.00
_cell.angle_beta   90.00
_cell.angle_gamma   90.00
#
_symmetry.space_group_name_H-M   'P 1'
#
loop_
_entity.id
_entity.type
_entity.pdbx_description
1 polymer ?
#
loop_
_entity_poly.entity_id
_entity_poly.type
_entity_poly.pdbx_seq_one_letter_code
_entity_poly.pdbx_strand_id
1 'polypeptide(L)'
;MAPTVGVLAFQGGVIEHVTALKKAAAALQKDIAVIEVRSVEELESCDAGLLIPGGESTHLSRAAQGAGLLEPLRDYVKVKRRHVWGTCAGLIMLSEEASAAKQGGQELIGGLDVRVHRNHFGRQNESFIGKLDLGFLRRNQRRTMAEPAPQPMVAVFIRAPVVDKLLTANVVDHDAEATPQDPAQQKQTSSAPVEVLAILPGRHASNKAAAAGELGPVSPEGAGDIIALRQGNVFGTSFHPELTDDVRIHVWWLEQILA
;
A
#
# COMPACT_ATOMS: atom_id res chain seq x y z
N MET A 1 -12.51 -25.66 0.64
CA MET A 1 -11.05 -25.47 0.69
C MET A 1 -10.80 -24.20 1.50
N ALA A 2 -9.73 -24.14 2.29
CA ALA A 2 -9.44 -22.93 3.06
C ALA A 2 -9.11 -21.76 2.11
N PRO A 3 -9.58 -20.53 2.38
CA PRO A 3 -9.18 -19.34 1.62
C PRO A 3 -7.65 -19.20 1.62
N THR A 4 -7.08 -18.90 0.46
CA THR A 4 -5.63 -18.81 0.26
C THR A 4 -5.19 -17.37 0.07
N VAL A 5 -4.28 -16.94 0.95
CA VAL A 5 -3.62 -15.64 0.92
C VAL A 5 -2.18 -15.81 0.47
N GLY A 6 -1.79 -15.08 -0.57
CA GLY A 6 -0.42 -15.06 -1.06
C GLY A 6 0.42 -13.95 -0.41
N VAL A 7 1.72 -14.17 -0.30
CA VAL A 7 2.73 -13.13 -0.05
C VAL A 7 3.74 -13.15 -1.19
N LEU A 8 3.86 -12.05 -1.94
CA LEU A 8 4.81 -11.95 -3.05
C LEU A 8 6.26 -12.10 -2.52
N ALA A 9 6.98 -13.12 -2.99
CA ALA A 9 8.14 -13.68 -2.30
C ALA A 9 9.46 -13.54 -3.07
N PHE A 10 9.67 -12.38 -3.70
CA PHE A 10 10.94 -12.06 -4.38
C PHE A 10 11.95 -11.35 -3.47
N GLN A 11 11.50 -10.44 -2.60
CA GLN A 11 12.36 -9.71 -1.68
C GLN A 11 11.54 -8.99 -0.61
N GLY A 12 12.12 -8.86 0.59
CA GLY A 12 11.71 -7.92 1.64
C GLY A 12 10.55 -8.39 2.51
N GLY A 13 10.80 -8.61 3.81
CA GLY A 13 9.74 -8.84 4.83
C GLY A 13 8.85 -10.08 4.62
N VAL A 14 9.19 -10.98 3.69
CA VAL A 14 8.31 -12.09 3.26
C VAL A 14 7.98 -13.02 4.43
N ILE A 15 9.00 -13.50 5.13
CA ILE A 15 8.85 -14.47 6.23
C ILE A 15 8.09 -13.81 7.40
N GLU A 16 8.40 -12.55 7.67
CA GLU A 16 7.77 -11.74 8.69
C GLU A 16 6.27 -11.54 8.39
N HIS A 17 5.92 -11.22 7.13
CA HIS A 17 4.53 -11.12 6.70
C HIS A 17 3.79 -12.45 6.74
N VAL A 18 4.40 -13.55 6.27
CA VAL A 18 3.82 -14.89 6.37
C VAL A 18 3.54 -15.25 7.83
N THR A 19 4.49 -14.96 8.72
CA THR A 19 4.34 -15.21 10.16
C THR A 19 3.22 -14.37 10.77
N ALA A 20 3.17 -13.08 10.43
CA ALA A 20 2.15 -12.16 10.93
C ALA A 20 0.73 -12.55 10.44
N LEU A 21 0.59 -12.95 9.17
CA LEU A 21 -0.69 -13.44 8.62
C LEU A 21 -1.14 -14.75 9.29
N LYS A 22 -0.22 -15.68 9.56
CA LYS A 22 -0.54 -16.91 10.31
C LYS A 22 -0.98 -16.61 11.75
N LYS A 23 -0.27 -15.70 12.44
CA LYS A 23 -0.67 -15.20 13.77
C LYS A 23 -2.06 -14.54 13.73
N ALA A 24 -2.34 -13.73 12.70
CA ALA A 24 -3.63 -13.07 12.52
C ALA A 24 -4.77 -14.05 12.23
N ALA A 25 -4.54 -15.05 11.37
CA ALA A 25 -5.50 -16.12 11.11
C ALA A 25 -5.84 -16.91 12.39
N ALA A 26 -4.82 -17.25 13.19
CA ALA A 26 -5.00 -17.89 14.48
C ALA A 26 -5.79 -17.01 15.48
N ALA A 27 -5.51 -15.71 15.53
CA ALA A 27 -6.26 -14.76 16.36
C ALA A 27 -7.74 -14.63 15.94
N LEU A 28 -8.04 -14.81 14.66
CA LEU A 28 -9.39 -14.88 14.11
C LEU A 28 -10.05 -16.26 14.27
N GLN A 29 -9.30 -17.28 14.69
CA GLN A 29 -9.74 -18.68 14.70
C GLN A 29 -10.30 -19.15 13.35
N LYS A 30 -9.70 -18.66 12.25
CA LYS A 30 -10.07 -19.04 10.89
C LYS A 30 -8.97 -19.89 10.26
N ASP A 31 -9.38 -20.92 9.52
CA ASP A 31 -8.48 -21.70 8.68
C ASP A 31 -8.20 -20.93 7.39
N ILE A 32 -7.00 -20.39 7.25
CA ILE A 32 -6.54 -19.57 6.13
C ILE A 32 -5.18 -20.12 5.70
N ALA A 33 -5.08 -20.56 4.44
CA ALA A 33 -3.81 -20.97 3.86
C ALA A 33 -2.98 -19.72 3.54
N VAL A 34 -1.72 -19.68 3.97
CA VAL A 34 -0.80 -18.59 3.65
C VAL A 34 0.38 -19.17 2.88
N ILE A 35 0.54 -18.73 1.63
CA ILE A 35 1.59 -19.21 0.73
C ILE A 35 2.50 -18.09 0.26
N GLU A 36 3.71 -18.46 -0.15
CA GLU A 36 4.62 -17.57 -0.85
C GLU A 36 4.31 -17.61 -2.35
N VAL A 37 4.42 -16.47 -3.03
CA VAL A 37 4.11 -16.33 -4.47
C VAL A 37 5.34 -15.86 -5.22
N ARG A 38 5.81 -16.69 -6.14
CA ARG A 38 6.95 -16.51 -7.04
C ARG A 38 6.62 -16.89 -8.48
N SER A 39 5.51 -17.60 -8.71
CA SER A 39 5.02 -17.99 -10.04
C SER A 39 3.56 -17.59 -10.29
N VAL A 40 3.14 -17.70 -11.55
CA VAL A 40 1.76 -17.42 -11.98
C VAL A 40 0.79 -18.41 -11.36
N GLU A 41 1.15 -19.69 -11.30
CA GLU A 41 0.33 -20.75 -10.73
C GLU A 41 0.07 -20.52 -9.23
N GLU A 42 1.09 -20.08 -8.50
CA GLU A 42 0.95 -19.71 -7.09
C GLU A 42 0.02 -18.49 -6.94
N LEU A 43 0.16 -17.47 -7.79
CA LEU A 43 -0.72 -16.31 -7.78
C LEU A 43 -2.18 -16.70 -8.08
N GLU A 44 -2.40 -17.61 -9.03
CA GLU A 44 -3.74 -18.09 -9.39
C GLU A 44 -4.40 -18.89 -8.27
N SER A 45 -3.62 -19.57 -7.43
CA SER A 45 -4.14 -20.27 -6.25
C SER A 45 -4.57 -19.33 -5.12
N CYS A 46 -4.18 -18.05 -5.14
CA CYS A 46 -4.55 -17.05 -4.14
C CYS A 46 -5.97 -16.52 -4.40
N ASP A 47 -6.98 -17.19 -3.87
CA ASP A 47 -8.39 -16.79 -4.05
C ASP A 47 -8.86 -15.69 -3.09
N ALA A 48 -8.24 -15.56 -1.92
CA ALA A 48 -8.65 -14.61 -0.89
C ALA A 48 -7.97 -13.25 -1.02
N GLY A 49 -6.66 -13.24 -1.27
CA GLY A 49 -5.93 -12.00 -1.49
C GLY A 49 -4.42 -12.16 -1.60
N LEU A 50 -3.74 -11.06 -1.87
CA LEU A 50 -2.28 -10.99 -2.04
C LEU A 50 -1.68 -9.85 -1.19
N LEU A 51 -0.61 -10.15 -0.48
CA LEU A 51 0.23 -9.15 0.17
C LEU A 51 1.50 -8.94 -0.67
N ILE A 52 1.79 -7.68 -1.01
CA ILE A 52 3.02 -7.27 -1.67
C ILE A 52 3.89 -6.58 -0.61
N PRO A 53 4.98 -7.21 -0.17
CA PRO A 53 5.71 -6.72 0.99
C PRO A 53 6.66 -5.56 0.63
N GLY A 54 7.36 -5.04 1.65
CA GLY A 54 8.38 -4.01 1.50
C GLY A 54 9.64 -4.48 0.78
N GLY A 55 10.67 -3.63 0.72
CA GLY A 55 11.93 -3.95 0.05
C GLY A 55 12.43 -2.87 -0.92
N GLU A 56 13.13 -3.28 -1.98
CA GLU A 56 13.49 -2.41 -3.10
C GLU A 56 12.50 -2.61 -4.25
N SER A 57 11.57 -1.67 -4.41
CA SER A 57 10.50 -1.70 -5.41
C SER A 57 11.00 -1.94 -6.85
N THR A 58 12.18 -1.43 -7.20
CA THR A 58 12.78 -1.66 -8.54
C THR A 58 13.27 -3.09 -8.71
N HIS A 59 13.82 -3.72 -7.66
CA HIS A 59 14.16 -5.15 -7.72
C HIS A 59 12.90 -6.01 -7.75
N LEU A 60 11.88 -5.65 -6.96
CA LEU A 60 10.61 -6.37 -6.95
C LEU A 60 9.93 -6.34 -8.34
N SER A 61 9.89 -5.17 -8.98
CA SER A 61 9.37 -4.98 -10.34
C SER A 61 10.15 -5.80 -11.37
N ARG A 62 11.49 -5.76 -11.35
CA ARG A 62 12.33 -6.54 -12.27
C ARG A 62 12.22 -8.04 -12.05
N ALA A 63 12.15 -8.49 -10.80
CA ALA A 63 11.98 -9.91 -10.48
C ALA A 63 10.60 -10.41 -10.96
N ALA A 64 9.54 -9.65 -10.70
CA ALA A 64 8.20 -9.97 -11.20
C ALA A 64 8.15 -9.99 -12.73
N GLN A 65 8.80 -9.04 -13.40
CA GLN A 65 8.92 -9.02 -14.86
C GLN A 65 9.70 -10.24 -15.39
N GLY A 66 10.85 -10.56 -14.79
CA GLY A 66 11.66 -11.71 -15.16
C GLY A 66 10.95 -13.06 -14.94
N ALA A 67 10.02 -13.12 -13.99
CA ALA A 67 9.15 -14.26 -13.73
C ALA A 67 7.87 -14.28 -14.58
N GLY A 68 7.67 -13.31 -15.48
CA GLY A 68 6.43 -13.18 -16.27
C GLY A 68 5.18 -12.84 -15.44
N LEU A 69 5.35 -12.37 -14.21
CA LEU A 69 4.29 -12.15 -13.24
C LEU A 69 3.67 -10.75 -13.28
N LEU A 70 4.30 -9.80 -13.96
CA LEU A 70 3.86 -8.41 -13.95
C LEU A 70 2.45 -8.21 -14.52
N GLU A 71 2.15 -8.76 -15.70
CA GLU A 71 0.79 -8.71 -16.28
C GLU A 71 -0.23 -9.53 -15.47
N PRO A 72 0.07 -10.77 -15.05
CA PRO A 72 -0.80 -11.50 -14.13
C PRO A 72 -1.13 -10.73 -12.84
N LEU A 73 -0.18 -9.98 -12.27
CA LEU A 73 -0.41 -9.13 -11.10
C LEU A 73 -1.34 -7.95 -11.42
N ARG A 74 -1.17 -7.30 -12.59
CA ARG A 74 -2.06 -6.24 -13.06
C ARG A 74 -3.49 -6.77 -13.24
N ASP A 75 -3.64 -7.92 -13.86
CA ASP A 75 -4.94 -8.58 -14.03
C ASP A 75 -5.54 -8.94 -12.67
N TYR A 76 -4.75 -9.49 -11.75
CA TYR A 76 -5.18 -9.85 -10.40
C TYR A 76 -5.76 -8.64 -9.65
N VAL A 77 -5.09 -7.49 -9.73
CA VAL A 77 -5.48 -6.26 -9.03
C VAL A 77 -6.62 -5.52 -9.74
N LYS A 78 -6.48 -5.24 -11.04
CA LYS A 78 -7.31 -4.26 -11.78
C LYS A 78 -8.50 -4.91 -12.48
N VAL A 79 -8.37 -6.16 -12.93
CA VAL A 79 -9.41 -6.88 -13.69
C VAL A 79 -10.20 -7.80 -12.76
N LYS A 80 -9.51 -8.73 -12.09
CA LYS A 80 -10.11 -9.68 -11.15
C LYS A 80 -10.56 -9.02 -9.84
N ARG A 81 -10.11 -7.78 -9.58
CA ARG A 81 -10.47 -6.97 -8.40
C ARG A 81 -10.27 -7.72 -7.08
N ARG A 82 -9.20 -8.53 -7.00
CA ARG A 82 -8.86 -9.30 -5.80
C ARG A 82 -8.28 -8.40 -4.71
N HIS A 83 -8.47 -8.77 -3.46
CA HIS A 83 -7.94 -7.97 -2.36
C HIS A 83 -6.41 -7.98 -2.36
N VAL A 84 -5.80 -6.79 -2.39
CA VAL A 84 -4.34 -6.66 -2.37
C VAL A 84 -3.90 -5.64 -1.34
N TRP A 85 -2.84 -5.98 -0.59
CA TRP A 85 -2.21 -5.08 0.36
C TRP A 85 -0.74 -4.87 0.03
N GLY A 86 -0.35 -3.63 -0.27
CA GLY A 86 1.05 -3.24 -0.44
C GLY A 86 1.63 -2.56 0.80
N THR A 87 2.76 -3.06 1.32
CA THR A 87 3.53 -2.40 2.39
C THR A 87 4.82 -1.82 1.82
N CYS A 88 5.16 -0.57 2.17
CA CYS A 88 6.37 0.12 1.75
C CYS A 88 6.63 0.03 0.22
N ALA A 89 7.53 -0.85 -0.24
CA ALA A 89 7.75 -1.11 -1.67
C ALA A 89 6.49 -1.58 -2.40
N GLY A 90 5.64 -2.37 -1.75
CA GLY A 90 4.36 -2.79 -2.30
C GLY A 90 3.39 -1.63 -2.51
N LEU A 91 3.39 -0.62 -1.63
CA LEU A 91 2.62 0.61 -1.85
C LEU A 91 3.10 1.33 -3.12
N ILE A 92 4.40 1.42 -3.34
CA ILE A 92 4.97 1.98 -4.58
C ILE A 92 4.52 1.14 -5.79
N MET A 93 4.55 -0.19 -5.70
CA MET A 93 4.14 -1.05 -6.82
C MET A 93 2.66 -0.88 -7.18
N LEU A 94 1.79 -0.61 -6.20
CA LEU A 94 0.34 -0.47 -6.41
C LEU A 94 -0.10 0.94 -6.84
N SER A 95 0.80 1.92 -6.87
CA SER A 95 0.45 3.27 -7.34
C SER A 95 0.39 3.34 -8.86
N GLU A 96 -0.46 4.22 -9.39
CA GLU A 96 -0.50 4.51 -10.83
C GLU A 96 0.71 5.35 -11.27
N GLU A 97 1.31 6.12 -10.36
CA GLU A 97 2.52 6.90 -10.62
C GLU A 97 3.53 6.79 -9.47
N ALA A 98 4.82 6.86 -9.79
CA ALA A 98 5.90 6.91 -8.81
C ALA A 98 6.94 7.97 -9.22
N SER A 99 7.31 8.85 -8.29
CA SER A 99 8.35 9.86 -8.50
C SER A 99 9.71 9.40 -7.96
N ALA A 100 10.79 10.06 -8.40
CA ALA A 100 12.20 9.71 -8.08
C ALA A 100 12.63 8.28 -8.54
N ALA A 101 12.17 7.83 -9.70
CA ALA A 101 12.62 6.57 -10.30
C ALA A 101 14.10 6.65 -10.76
N LYS A 102 14.86 5.57 -10.57
CA LYS A 102 16.21 5.43 -11.15
C LYS A 102 16.11 5.38 -12.68
N GLN A 103 17.18 5.78 -13.39
CA GLN A 103 17.29 5.57 -14.84
C GLN A 103 17.06 4.09 -15.17
N GLY A 104 16.23 3.83 -16.19
CA GLY A 104 15.78 2.48 -16.58
C GLY A 104 14.33 2.15 -16.19
N GLY A 105 13.61 3.09 -15.57
CA GLY A 105 12.19 2.95 -15.27
C GLY A 105 11.89 1.88 -14.20
N GLN A 106 10.64 1.87 -13.74
CA GLN A 106 10.09 0.80 -12.91
C GLN A 106 8.66 0.58 -13.36
N GLU A 107 8.34 -0.66 -13.73
CA GLU A 107 6.97 -1.04 -14.03
C GLU A 107 6.16 -1.11 -12.73
N LEU A 108 4.99 -0.47 -12.74
CA LEU A 108 4.03 -0.48 -11.64
C LEU A 108 2.88 -1.44 -11.96
N ILE A 109 2.25 -1.97 -10.93
CA ILE A 109 1.05 -2.79 -11.03
C ILE A 109 -0.19 -1.89 -11.12
N GLY A 110 -0.18 -0.77 -10.38
CA GLY A 110 -1.35 0.12 -10.28
C GLY A 110 -2.46 -0.46 -9.40
N GLY A 111 -3.62 0.19 -9.41
CA GLY A 111 -4.76 -0.12 -8.56
C GLY A 111 -5.02 0.88 -7.43
N LEU A 112 -4.06 1.76 -7.14
CA LEU A 112 -4.24 2.97 -6.34
C LEU A 112 -3.99 4.20 -7.23
N ASP A 113 -5.02 5.03 -7.43
CA ASP A 113 -5.02 6.27 -8.19
C ASP A 113 -4.29 7.37 -7.41
N VAL A 114 -3.01 7.15 -7.16
CA VAL A 114 -2.12 8.02 -6.41
C VAL A 114 -0.74 8.05 -7.06
N ARG A 115 -0.02 9.13 -6.79
CA ARG A 115 1.42 9.20 -7.00
C ARG A 115 2.13 9.00 -5.67
N VAL A 116 3.17 8.17 -5.71
CA VAL A 116 3.99 7.84 -4.54
C VAL A 116 5.42 8.33 -4.74
N HIS A 117 5.90 9.12 -3.79
CA HIS A 117 7.29 9.55 -3.74
C HIS A 117 8.16 8.54 -3.01
N ARG A 118 9.16 8.00 -3.71
CA ARG A 118 10.08 6.98 -3.18
C ARG A 118 11.04 7.60 -2.16
N ASN A 119 11.35 6.86 -1.09
CA ASN A 119 12.35 7.24 -0.08
C ASN A 119 12.17 8.68 0.43
N HIS A 120 10.92 9.12 0.63
CA HIS A 120 10.63 10.51 0.97
C HIS A 120 11.26 10.93 2.29
N PHE A 121 11.31 10.01 3.27
CA PHE A 121 11.98 10.26 4.55
C PHE A 121 13.52 10.20 4.47
N GLY A 122 14.12 10.07 3.28
CA GLY A 122 15.54 10.25 3.01
C GLY A 122 16.44 9.01 3.13
N ARG A 123 17.72 9.19 3.52
CA ARG A 123 18.76 8.13 3.53
C ARG A 123 18.49 7.09 4.63
N GLN A 124 19.16 5.94 4.60
CA GLN A 124 18.96 4.84 5.58
C GLN A 124 18.98 5.28 7.07
N ASN A 125 19.68 6.39 7.40
CA ASN A 125 19.81 6.95 8.74
C ASN A 125 18.55 7.69 9.26
N GLU A 126 17.50 7.83 8.45
CA GLU A 126 16.27 8.55 8.82
C GLU A 126 15.09 7.61 9.12
N SER A 127 15.37 6.30 9.22
CA SER A 127 14.42 5.29 9.70
C SER A 127 13.97 5.62 11.13
N PHE A 128 12.68 5.46 11.42
CA PHE A 128 12.12 5.79 12.73
C PHE A 128 10.98 4.84 13.10
N ILE A 129 10.62 4.86 14.38
CA ILE A 129 9.49 4.13 14.92
C ILE A 129 8.45 5.16 15.36
N GLY A 130 7.25 5.09 14.77
CA GLY A 130 6.11 5.95 15.10
C GLY A 130 5.07 5.19 15.92
N LYS A 131 4.38 5.88 16.83
CA LYS A 131 3.16 5.37 17.48
C LYS A 131 1.96 5.98 16.77
N LEU A 132 1.19 5.16 16.07
CA LEU A 132 0.08 5.59 15.23
C LEU A 132 -1.26 5.29 15.88
N ASP A 133 -2.15 6.27 15.88
CA ASP A 133 -3.58 6.02 16.13
C ASP A 133 -4.26 5.68 14.80
N LEU A 134 -4.39 4.38 14.52
CA LEU A 134 -5.05 3.89 13.32
C LEU A 134 -6.54 3.70 13.60
N GLY A 135 -7.31 4.77 13.46
CA GLY A 135 -8.74 4.81 13.78
C GLY A 135 -9.55 3.71 13.08
N PHE A 136 -9.18 3.33 11.86
CA PHE A 136 -9.83 2.28 11.08
C PHE A 136 -9.67 0.86 11.66
N LEU A 137 -8.70 0.64 12.56
CA LEU A 137 -8.54 -0.63 13.27
C LEU A 137 -9.51 -0.77 14.46
N ARG A 138 -10.22 0.30 14.83
CA ARG A 138 -11.20 0.25 15.91
C ARG A 138 -12.40 -0.55 15.38
N ARG A 139 -12.61 -1.74 15.95
CA ARG A 139 -13.81 -2.55 15.69
C ARG A 139 -15.06 -1.69 15.88
N ASN A 140 -16.12 -1.97 15.12
CA ASN A 140 -17.50 -1.46 15.35
C ASN A 140 -18.11 -1.96 16.68
N GLN A 141 -17.29 -2.24 17.69
CA GLN A 141 -17.74 -2.54 19.04
C GLN A 141 -18.19 -1.24 19.67
N ARG A 142 -19.47 -1.16 20.04
CA ARG A 142 -20.01 -0.12 20.93
C ARG A 142 -19.16 -0.15 22.20
N ARG A 143 -18.17 0.74 22.29
CA ARG A 143 -17.33 0.88 23.49
C ARG A 143 -18.24 1.20 24.66
N THR A 144 -18.15 0.40 25.71
CA THR A 144 -18.64 0.84 27.02
C THR A 144 -17.64 1.86 27.57
N MET A 145 -18.10 2.88 28.31
CA MET A 145 -17.26 3.94 28.87
C MET A 145 -16.14 3.43 29.81
N ALA A 146 -16.15 2.14 30.16
CA ALA A 146 -15.22 1.49 31.07
C ALA A 146 -14.01 0.82 30.37
N GLU A 147 -13.98 0.74 29.04
CA GLU A 147 -12.86 0.13 28.32
C GLU A 147 -11.68 1.09 28.16
N PRO A 148 -10.43 0.61 28.34
CA PRO A 148 -9.25 1.44 28.16
C PRO A 148 -9.18 2.05 26.75
N ALA A 149 -8.55 3.23 26.67
CA ALA A 149 -8.25 3.87 25.39
C ALA A 149 -7.49 2.89 24.48
N PRO A 150 -7.76 2.88 23.16
CA PRO A 150 -7.09 1.96 22.25
C PRO A 150 -5.59 2.28 22.26
N GLN A 151 -4.75 1.24 22.41
CA GLN A 151 -3.30 1.45 22.38
C GLN A 151 -2.86 1.81 20.96
N PRO A 152 -2.02 2.86 20.79
CA PRO A 152 -1.41 3.18 19.51
C PRO A 152 -0.68 1.96 18.93
N MET A 153 -0.74 1.80 17.62
CA MET A 153 0.05 0.79 16.91
C MET A 153 1.48 1.29 16.75
N VAL A 154 2.46 0.43 17.00
CA VAL A 154 3.85 0.72 16.67
C VAL A 154 4.04 0.49 15.18
N ALA A 155 4.57 1.48 14.47
CA ALA A 155 4.85 1.40 13.04
C ALA A 155 6.32 1.72 12.77
N VAL A 156 6.97 0.84 12.02
CA VAL A 156 8.38 0.95 11.67
C VAL A 156 8.50 1.54 10.27
N PHE A 157 9.16 2.70 10.15
CA PHE A 157 9.37 3.40 8.88
C PHE A 157 10.83 3.28 8.49
N ILE A 158 11.12 2.54 7.41
CA ILE A 158 12.48 2.36 6.89
C ILE A 158 12.51 2.85 5.45
N ARG A 159 13.14 3.99 5.21
CA ARG A 159 13.14 4.67 3.89
C ARG A 159 11.73 4.74 3.29
N ALA A 160 10.73 5.00 4.14
CA ALA A 160 9.34 4.85 3.77
C ALA A 160 8.95 5.78 2.60
N PRO A 161 8.10 5.32 1.68
CA PRO A 161 7.48 6.19 0.69
C PRO A 161 6.38 7.06 1.33
N VAL A 162 5.96 8.11 0.64
CA VAL A 162 4.75 8.86 0.97
C VAL A 162 3.89 9.01 -0.28
N VAL A 163 2.57 9.08 -0.08
CA VAL A 163 1.67 9.51 -1.16
C VAL A 163 1.75 11.03 -1.24
N ASP A 164 2.19 11.54 -2.39
CA ASP A 164 2.36 12.98 -2.61
C ASP A 164 1.21 13.59 -3.43
N LYS A 165 0.50 12.77 -4.23
CA LYS A 165 -0.64 13.20 -5.04
C LYS A 165 -1.77 12.16 -5.10
N LEU A 166 -3.03 12.57 -5.01
CA LEU A 166 -4.18 11.77 -5.46
C LEU A 166 -4.46 12.10 -6.93
N LEU A 167 -4.69 11.08 -7.75
CA LEU A 167 -4.84 11.20 -9.21
C LEU A 167 -6.31 11.15 -9.66
N THR A 168 -7.25 10.95 -8.75
CA THR A 168 -8.68 10.88 -9.08
C THR A 168 -9.23 12.25 -9.50
N ALA A 169 -9.88 12.28 -10.67
CA ALA A 169 -10.40 13.46 -11.35
C ALA A 169 -11.71 14.05 -10.76
N ASN A 170 -11.84 14.10 -9.43
CA ASN A 170 -12.90 14.89 -8.77
C ASN A 170 -12.35 16.22 -8.20
N VAL A 171 -11.36 16.79 -8.90
CA VAL A 171 -11.12 18.23 -8.87
C VAL A 171 -11.44 18.71 -10.29
N VAL A 172 -12.53 19.47 -10.41
CA VAL A 172 -12.88 20.17 -11.64
C VAL A 172 -11.88 21.33 -11.78
N ASP A 173 -10.70 21.06 -12.34
CA ASP A 173 -9.88 22.12 -12.91
C ASP A 173 -10.47 22.46 -14.28
N HIS A 174 -11.25 23.53 -14.32
CA HIS A 174 -11.44 24.28 -15.55
C HIS A 174 -10.07 24.81 -15.95
N ASP A 175 -9.64 24.52 -17.18
CA ASP A 175 -8.45 25.06 -17.88
C ASP A 175 -7.23 24.12 -17.96
N ALA A 176 -7.31 23.10 -18.82
CA ALA A 176 -6.13 22.60 -19.53
C ALA A 176 -6.53 22.01 -20.90
N GLU A 177 -6.00 22.59 -21.97
CA GLU A 177 -6.22 22.18 -23.36
C GLU A 177 -5.70 20.75 -23.63
N ALA A 178 -6.52 19.97 -24.34
CA ALA A 178 -6.26 18.58 -24.67
C ALA A 178 -5.24 18.44 -25.82
N THR A 179 -4.14 17.73 -25.55
CA THR A 179 -3.29 17.14 -26.59
C THR A 179 -3.73 15.68 -26.81
N PRO A 180 -3.91 15.18 -28.05
CA PRO A 180 -4.42 13.84 -28.27
C PRO A 180 -3.34 12.78 -27.97
N GLN A 181 -3.62 11.85 -27.05
CA GLN A 181 -2.81 10.65 -26.81
C GLN A 181 -3.54 9.37 -27.28
N ASP A 182 -2.72 8.39 -27.64
CA ASP A 182 -2.98 7.13 -28.36
C ASP A 182 -4.18 6.29 -27.82
N PRO A 183 -5.08 5.75 -28.66
CA PRO A 183 -6.32 5.07 -28.21
C PRO A 183 -6.13 3.74 -27.44
N ALA A 184 -4.92 3.21 -27.32
CA ALA A 184 -4.67 1.88 -26.75
C ALA A 184 -4.43 1.84 -25.22
N GLN A 185 -4.43 2.99 -24.54
CA GLN A 185 -4.21 3.09 -23.08
C GLN A 185 -5.43 3.68 -22.35
N GLN A 186 -6.63 3.16 -22.62
CA GLN A 186 -7.77 3.47 -21.77
C GLN A 186 -7.55 2.82 -20.38
N LYS A 187 -6.93 3.59 -19.47
CA LYS A 187 -6.81 3.28 -18.05
C LYS A 187 -8.20 2.91 -17.53
N GLN A 188 -8.45 1.63 -17.27
CA GLN A 188 -9.57 1.19 -16.46
C GLN A 188 -9.31 1.66 -15.03
N THR A 189 -9.68 2.91 -14.76
CA THR A 189 -9.65 3.50 -13.43
C THR A 189 -10.62 2.76 -12.53
N SER A 190 -10.23 2.55 -11.28
CA SER A 190 -11.15 2.09 -10.26
C SER A 190 -12.25 3.13 -10.06
N SER A 191 -13.53 2.73 -10.11
CA SER A 191 -14.65 3.65 -9.85
C SER A 191 -14.77 4.04 -8.37
N ALA A 192 -14.09 3.31 -7.48
CA ALA A 192 -14.07 3.63 -6.05
C ALA A 192 -13.13 4.81 -5.77
N PRO A 193 -13.53 5.78 -4.92
CA PRO A 193 -12.65 6.88 -4.53
C PRO A 193 -11.48 6.38 -3.66
N VAL A 194 -10.37 7.12 -3.66
CA VAL A 194 -9.26 6.88 -2.73
C VAL A 194 -9.66 7.38 -1.34
N GLU A 195 -9.64 6.48 -0.36
CA GLU A 195 -9.90 6.74 1.06
C GLU A 195 -8.57 6.85 1.81
N VAL A 196 -8.28 8.02 2.40
CA VAL A 196 -7.11 8.20 3.27
C VAL A 196 -7.44 7.67 4.67
N LEU A 197 -6.71 6.65 5.11
CA LEU A 197 -6.96 5.93 6.35
C LEU A 197 -6.10 6.41 7.51
N ALA A 198 -4.89 6.91 7.23
CA ALA A 198 -4.01 7.50 8.25
C ALA A 198 -3.04 8.52 7.66
N ILE A 199 -2.79 9.56 8.45
CA ILE A 199 -1.83 10.64 8.18
C ILE A 199 -0.83 10.70 9.35
N LEU A 200 0.45 10.80 9.04
CA LEU A 200 1.50 11.04 10.02
C LEU A 200 1.72 12.55 10.19
N PRO A 201 1.41 13.13 11.35
CA PRO A 201 1.61 14.56 11.57
C PRO A 201 3.11 14.92 11.64
N GLY A 202 3.51 16.00 10.96
CA GLY A 202 4.71 16.79 11.31
C GLY A 202 6.11 16.26 10.90
N ARG A 203 6.40 16.15 9.60
CA ARG A 203 7.79 16.31 9.08
C ARG A 203 7.93 17.25 7.87
N HIS A 204 6.84 17.63 7.20
CA HIS A 204 6.83 18.62 6.12
C HIS A 204 6.94 20.10 6.57
N ALA A 205 7.64 20.38 7.68
CA ALA A 205 8.02 21.73 8.11
C ALA A 205 9.54 21.99 8.02
N SER A 206 10.36 21.02 7.62
CA SER A 206 11.82 21.25 7.54
C SER A 206 12.48 20.40 6.46
N ASN A 207 12.45 20.90 5.21
CA ASN A 207 13.57 21.02 4.26
C ASN A 207 13.20 20.78 2.79
N LYS A 208 13.25 21.89 2.03
CA LYS A 208 13.85 21.98 0.68
C LYS A 208 13.16 21.27 -0.50
N ALA A 209 11.83 21.39 -0.61
CA ALA A 209 11.11 21.23 -1.88
C ALA A 209 10.29 22.49 -2.28
N ALA A 210 10.53 23.63 -1.62
CA ALA A 210 9.95 24.92 -2.00
C ALA A 210 10.78 25.69 -3.05
N ALA A 211 11.70 25.03 -3.76
CA ALA A 211 12.61 25.67 -4.72
C ALA A 211 12.56 25.08 -6.15
N ALA A 212 11.59 24.24 -6.46
CA ALA A 212 11.25 23.90 -7.84
C ALA A 212 9.72 23.84 -7.89
N GLY A 213 9.12 24.83 -8.55
CA GLY A 213 7.68 24.96 -8.70
C GLY A 213 7.05 23.71 -9.31
N GLU A 214 5.77 23.52 -9.02
CA GLU A 214 4.89 22.42 -9.43
C GLU A 214 4.83 21.21 -8.48
N LEU A 215 4.49 21.47 -7.22
CA LEU A 215 3.90 20.46 -6.33
C LEU A 215 2.68 21.09 -5.64
N GLY A 216 1.48 20.82 -6.15
CA GLY A 216 0.24 21.11 -5.43
C GLY A 216 0.13 20.17 -4.22
N PRO A 217 -0.04 20.67 -2.98
CA PRO A 217 -0.14 19.82 -1.81
C PRO A 217 -1.49 19.12 -1.78
N VAL A 218 -1.47 17.81 -1.49
CA VAL A 218 -2.67 16.98 -1.29
C VAL A 218 -3.08 16.88 0.18
N SER A 219 -2.19 17.27 1.09
CA SER A 219 -2.55 17.56 2.47
C SER A 219 -2.91 19.06 2.55
N PRO A 220 -4.01 19.47 3.22
CA PRO A 220 -4.16 20.86 3.64
C PRO A 220 -2.84 21.32 4.25
N GLU A 221 -2.33 22.50 3.88
CA GLU A 221 -1.03 22.99 4.36
C GLU A 221 -0.90 22.75 5.88
N GLY A 222 0.07 21.91 6.28
CA GLY A 222 0.29 21.51 7.68
C GLY A 222 -0.34 20.19 8.16
N ALA A 223 -1.05 19.43 7.32
CA ALA A 223 -1.76 18.21 7.75
C ALA A 223 -0.87 16.95 7.93
N GLY A 224 0.29 16.85 7.28
CA GLY A 224 1.24 15.73 7.42
C GLY A 224 1.26 14.77 6.22
N ASP A 225 1.95 13.63 6.38
CA ASP A 225 2.22 12.67 5.31
C ASP A 225 1.17 11.55 5.28
N ILE A 226 0.58 11.27 4.11
CA ILE A 226 -0.35 10.13 3.95
C ILE A 226 0.46 8.82 4.02
N ILE A 227 0.12 7.98 5.01
CA ILE A 227 0.85 6.74 5.31
C ILE A 227 0.01 5.47 5.24
N ALA A 228 -1.31 5.60 5.16
CA ALA A 228 -2.23 4.49 4.89
C ALA A 228 -3.43 4.98 4.07
N LEU A 229 -3.81 4.21 3.06
CA LEU A 229 -4.93 4.51 2.17
C LEU A 229 -5.54 3.23 1.60
N ARG A 230 -6.78 3.33 1.14
CA ARG A 230 -7.49 2.25 0.44
C ARG A 230 -8.20 2.79 -0.79
N GLN A 231 -8.28 1.99 -1.85
CA GLN A 231 -9.17 2.24 -2.97
C GLN A 231 -9.85 0.93 -3.37
N GLY A 232 -11.14 0.80 -3.07
CA GLY A 232 -11.86 -0.46 -3.25
C GLY A 232 -11.18 -1.62 -2.53
N ASN A 233 -10.75 -2.62 -3.30
CA ASN A 233 -10.07 -3.85 -2.85
C ASN A 233 -8.56 -3.69 -2.60
N VAL A 234 -7.98 -2.51 -2.87
CA VAL A 234 -6.54 -2.28 -2.76
C VAL A 234 -6.22 -1.44 -1.53
N PHE A 235 -5.36 -1.95 -0.66
CA PHE A 235 -4.89 -1.29 0.56
C PHE A 235 -3.38 -1.02 0.47
N GLY A 236 -2.95 0.15 0.93
CA GLY A 236 -1.55 0.56 0.87
C GLY A 236 -1.08 1.18 2.18
N THR A 237 0.11 0.80 2.65
CA THR A 237 0.74 1.38 3.84
C THR A 237 2.21 1.72 3.59
N SER A 238 2.66 2.87 4.08
CA SER A 238 4.06 3.31 3.93
C SER A 238 5.04 2.63 4.90
N PHE A 239 4.54 2.07 5.98
CA PHE A 239 5.34 1.46 7.05
C PHE A 239 5.37 -0.08 6.96
N HIS A 240 6.21 -0.67 7.81
CA HIS A 240 6.46 -2.10 7.95
C HIS A 240 5.76 -2.65 9.20
N PRO A 241 4.48 -3.06 9.13
CA PRO A 241 3.77 -3.63 10.28
C PRO A 241 4.33 -5.00 10.70
N GLU A 242 4.97 -5.72 9.78
CA GLU A 242 5.56 -7.04 9.98
C GLU A 242 6.80 -7.04 10.88
N LEU A 243 7.41 -5.87 11.10
CA LEU A 243 8.57 -5.70 11.99
C LEU A 243 8.18 -5.48 13.45
N THR A 244 6.92 -5.76 13.80
CA THR A 244 6.38 -5.69 15.15
C THR A 244 5.59 -6.96 15.48
N ASP A 245 5.38 -7.24 16.77
CA ASP A 245 4.50 -8.33 17.19
C ASP A 245 3.00 -7.98 17.12
N ASP A 246 2.66 -6.72 16.77
CA ASP A 246 1.29 -6.24 16.70
C ASP A 246 0.64 -6.59 15.35
N VAL A 247 -0.12 -7.68 15.34
CA VAL A 247 -0.80 -8.18 14.14
C VAL A 247 -2.19 -7.57 13.92
N ARG A 248 -2.59 -6.52 14.65
CA ARG A 248 -3.96 -5.96 14.56
C ARG A 248 -4.32 -5.49 13.15
N ILE A 249 -3.37 -4.96 12.40
CA ILE A 249 -3.59 -4.52 11.01
C ILE A 249 -3.71 -5.70 10.04
N HIS A 250 -2.95 -6.78 10.26
CA HIS A 250 -3.11 -8.03 9.51
C HIS A 250 -4.45 -8.70 9.81
N VAL A 251 -4.87 -8.71 11.08
CA VAL A 251 -6.20 -9.19 11.49
C VAL A 251 -7.29 -8.39 10.80
N TRP A 252 -7.22 -7.06 10.87
CA TRP A 252 -8.18 -6.19 10.19
C TRP A 252 -8.24 -6.46 8.69
N TRP A 253 -7.08 -6.60 8.03
CA TRP A 253 -7.05 -6.87 6.60
C TRP A 253 -7.66 -8.24 6.27
N LEU A 254 -7.33 -9.29 7.03
CA LEU A 254 -7.96 -10.61 6.87
C LEU A 254 -9.49 -10.57 7.11
N GLU A 255 -9.98 -9.73 8.02
CA GLU A 255 -11.41 -9.49 8.17
C GLU A 255 -12.00 -8.82 6.92
N GLN A 256 -11.31 -7.86 6.31
CA GLN A 256 -11.77 -7.20 5.08
C GLN A 256 -11.88 -8.17 3.90
N ILE A 257 -10.93 -9.09 3.75
CA ILE A 257 -10.91 -10.00 2.58
C ILE A 257 -11.84 -11.21 2.74
N LEU A 258 -12.29 -11.51 3.96
CA LEU A 258 -13.15 -12.65 4.29
C LEU A 258 -14.59 -12.25 4.64
N ALA A 259 -14.91 -10.96 4.54
CA ALA A 259 -16.26 -10.43 4.70
C ALA A 259 -17.07 -10.60 3.40
#